data_AF-A0AAV9A7R9-F1
#
_entry.id   AF-A0AAV9A7R9-F1
#
_cell.length_a   1.000
_cell.length_b   1.000
_cell.length_c   1.000
_cell.angle_alpha   90.00
_cell.angle_beta   90.00
_cell.angle_gamma   90.00
#
_symmetry.space_group_name_H-M   'P 1'
#
loop_
_entity.id
_entity.type
_entity.pdbx_description
1 polymer ?
#
loop_
_entity_poly.entity_id
_entity_poly.type
_entity_poly.pdbx_seq_one_letter_code
_entity_poly.pdbx_strand_id
1 'polypeptide(L)'
;MSEGSDDVAQRLKSMLELLKALELKESDFQTSCKQIHADMQAEIRELENEIMMSNEQAEPVDYNHALSNAMKKLDSAKKDLAAKFRENLSLKRQVDDVPVQMELIQFERRFSELYAQIQEKHQLTQKHYATYNALLEIKELMLKEASLLNSINSQFQDALASTTACSRLIDSMEVIVKGIKQKLGKVELELLTEQKVRDSLKEKYAKAISERRHFASLLKAFQEECTKSEKLRCKSKYNCS
;
A
#
# COMPACT_ATOMS: atom_id res chain seq x y z
N MET A 1 -67.78 -75.34 -98.18
CA MET A 1 -66.78 -75.69 -97.15
C MET A 1 -65.43 -75.07 -97.55
N SER A 2 -65.15 -73.81 -97.17
CA SER A 2 -63.79 -73.29 -96.86
C SER A 2 -63.86 -71.84 -96.36
N GLU A 3 -64.66 -71.57 -95.30
CA GLU A 3 -64.73 -70.27 -94.61
C GLU A 3 -63.54 -70.04 -93.62
N GLY A 4 -62.54 -70.94 -93.60
CA GLY A 4 -61.41 -70.90 -92.66
C GLY A 4 -60.10 -70.30 -93.20
N SER A 5 -60.02 -69.93 -94.49
CA SER A 5 -58.76 -69.48 -95.11
C SER A 5 -58.59 -67.96 -95.18
N ASP A 6 -59.67 -67.18 -95.04
CA ASP A 6 -59.65 -65.71 -95.19
C ASP A 6 -59.37 -64.99 -93.85
N ASP A 7 -59.89 -65.52 -92.74
CA ASP A 7 -59.65 -65.03 -91.36
C ASP A 7 -58.17 -65.14 -90.94
N VAL A 8 -57.51 -66.25 -91.33
CA VAL A 8 -56.09 -66.48 -91.06
C VAL A 8 -55.20 -65.50 -91.85
N ALA A 9 -55.57 -65.18 -93.09
CA ALA A 9 -54.82 -64.24 -93.93
C ALA A 9 -54.95 -62.79 -93.43
N GLN A 10 -56.13 -62.38 -92.98
CA GLN A 10 -56.35 -61.06 -92.37
C GLN A 10 -55.61 -60.91 -91.04
N ARG A 11 -55.57 -61.95 -90.21
CA ARG A 11 -54.80 -61.97 -88.96
C ARG A 11 -53.29 -61.93 -89.19
N LEU A 12 -52.80 -62.59 -90.23
CA LEU A 12 -51.40 -62.51 -90.64
C LEU A 12 -51.02 -61.11 -91.12
N LYS A 13 -51.91 -60.45 -91.87
CA LYS A 13 -51.68 -59.08 -92.34
C LYS A 13 -51.64 -58.06 -91.20
N SER A 14 -52.55 -58.17 -90.22
CA SER A 14 -52.53 -57.31 -89.04
C SER A 14 -51.33 -57.59 -88.12
N MET A 15 -50.91 -58.86 -87.99
CA MET A 15 -49.66 -59.20 -87.29
C MET A 15 -48.42 -58.65 -88.01
N LEU A 16 -48.41 -58.62 -89.35
CA LEU A 16 -47.31 -58.06 -90.13
C LEU A 16 -47.24 -56.52 -90.00
N GLU A 17 -48.40 -55.85 -90.01
CA GLU A 17 -48.49 -54.40 -89.74
C GLU A 17 -48.05 -54.06 -88.32
N LEU A 18 -48.44 -54.87 -87.34
CA LEU A 18 -48.00 -54.73 -85.95
C LEU A 18 -46.49 -54.95 -85.81
N LEU A 19 -45.93 -55.95 -86.50
CA LEU A 19 -44.49 -56.21 -86.53
C LEU A 19 -43.72 -55.01 -87.11
N LYS A 20 -44.18 -54.46 -88.24
CA LYS A 20 -43.55 -53.25 -88.82
C LYS A 20 -43.65 -52.04 -87.90
N ALA A 21 -44.78 -51.88 -87.20
CA ALA A 21 -44.95 -50.80 -86.23
C ALA A 21 -44.06 -50.99 -84.98
N LEU A 22 -43.85 -52.24 -84.55
CA LEU A 22 -42.95 -52.58 -83.45
C LEU A 22 -41.48 -52.38 -83.85
N GLU A 23 -41.10 -52.79 -85.06
CA GLU A 23 -39.73 -52.63 -85.58
C GLU A 23 -39.36 -51.15 -85.73
N LEU A 24 -40.30 -50.31 -86.17
CA LEU A 24 -40.11 -48.86 -86.20
C LEU A 24 -39.95 -48.28 -84.78
N LYS A 25 -40.80 -48.68 -83.82
CA LYS A 25 -40.68 -48.24 -82.43
C LYS A 25 -39.40 -48.70 -81.75
N GLU A 26 -38.93 -49.90 -82.06
CA GLU A 26 -37.67 -50.43 -81.55
C GLU A 26 -36.49 -49.63 -82.11
N SER A 27 -36.52 -49.30 -83.41
CA SER A 27 -35.51 -48.44 -84.04
C SER A 27 -35.48 -47.03 -83.42
N ASP A 28 -36.64 -46.41 -83.23
CA ASP A 28 -36.78 -45.10 -82.59
C ASP A 28 -36.32 -45.12 -81.13
N PHE A 29 -36.66 -46.18 -80.38
CA PHE A 29 -36.21 -46.33 -79.00
C PHE A 29 -34.69 -46.55 -78.91
N GLN A 30 -34.12 -47.35 -79.82
CA GLN A 30 -32.68 -47.62 -79.84
C GLN A 30 -31.86 -46.38 -80.20
N THR A 31 -32.36 -45.54 -81.10
CA THR A 31 -31.73 -44.24 -81.41
C THR A 31 -31.84 -43.27 -80.23
N SER A 32 -33.00 -43.19 -79.57
CA SER A 32 -33.18 -42.39 -78.35
C SER A 32 -32.23 -42.81 -77.22
N CYS A 33 -32.08 -44.12 -76.97
CA CYS A 33 -31.15 -44.63 -75.96
C CYS A 33 -29.69 -44.29 -76.28
N LYS A 34 -29.28 -44.38 -77.55
CA LYS A 34 -27.93 -44.00 -77.98
C LYS A 34 -27.67 -42.51 -77.76
N GLN A 35 -28.66 -41.66 -78.05
CA GLN A 35 -28.55 -40.22 -77.83
C GLN A 35 -28.41 -39.90 -76.33
N ILE A 36 -29.29 -40.44 -75.48
CA ILE A 36 -29.24 -40.23 -74.02
C ILE A 36 -27.89 -40.68 -73.45
N HIS A 37 -27.38 -41.83 -73.90
CA HIS A 37 -26.08 -42.32 -73.46
C HIS A 37 -24.93 -41.41 -73.89
N ALA A 38 -24.97 -40.86 -75.11
CA ALA A 38 -23.97 -39.92 -75.59
C ALA A 38 -24.00 -38.61 -74.79
N ASP A 39 -25.20 -38.10 -74.48
CA ASP A 39 -25.40 -36.88 -73.69
C ASP A 39 -24.87 -37.07 -72.26
N MET A 40 -25.23 -38.17 -71.59
CA MET A 40 -24.70 -38.51 -70.26
C MET A 40 -23.17 -38.68 -70.27
N GLN A 41 -22.60 -39.28 -71.30
CA GLN A 41 -21.14 -39.40 -71.44
C GLN A 41 -20.44 -38.05 -71.71
N ALA A 42 -21.13 -37.08 -72.30
CA ALA A 42 -20.60 -35.74 -72.47
C ALA A 42 -20.61 -35.00 -71.12
N GLU A 43 -21.71 -35.09 -70.37
CA GLU A 43 -21.85 -34.48 -69.04
C GLU A 43 -20.83 -35.04 -68.04
N ILE A 44 -20.60 -36.37 -68.04
CA ILE A 44 -19.55 -36.99 -67.21
C ILE A 44 -18.17 -36.41 -67.55
N ARG A 45 -17.85 -36.27 -68.84
CA ARG A 45 -16.55 -35.73 -69.27
C ARG A 45 -16.38 -34.25 -68.92
N GLU A 46 -17.47 -33.48 -68.96
CA GLU A 46 -17.48 -32.08 -68.57
C GLU A 46 -17.21 -31.94 -67.07
N LEU A 47 -17.91 -32.74 -66.25
CA LEU A 47 -17.69 -32.79 -64.80
C LEU A 47 -16.29 -33.28 -64.42
N GLU A 48 -15.75 -34.30 -65.10
CA GLU A 48 -14.37 -34.77 -64.89
C GLU A 48 -13.35 -33.67 -65.20
N ASN A 49 -13.56 -32.91 -66.28
CA ASN A 49 -12.73 -31.75 -66.61
C ASN A 49 -12.86 -30.63 -65.57
N GLU A 50 -14.07 -30.30 -65.10
CA GLU A 50 -14.26 -29.32 -64.03
C GLU A 50 -13.52 -29.71 -62.75
N ILE A 51 -13.54 -30.98 -62.37
CA ILE A 51 -12.80 -31.50 -61.21
C ILE A 51 -11.29 -31.37 -61.43
N MET A 52 -10.78 -31.73 -62.62
CA MET A 52 -9.35 -31.58 -62.94
C MET A 52 -8.90 -30.13 -62.91
N MET A 53 -9.66 -29.22 -63.54
CA MET A 53 -9.35 -27.78 -63.56
C MET A 53 -9.46 -27.15 -62.16
N SER A 54 -10.40 -27.60 -61.33
CA SER A 54 -10.50 -27.19 -59.91
C SER A 54 -9.31 -27.66 -59.07
N ASN A 55 -8.72 -28.82 -59.40
CA ASN A 55 -7.62 -29.40 -58.64
C ASN A 55 -6.25 -28.84 -59.06
N GLU A 56 -6.12 -28.35 -60.30
CA GLU A 56 -4.90 -27.67 -60.78
C GLU A 56 -4.83 -26.17 -60.39
N GLN A 57 -5.97 -25.52 -60.09
CA GLN A 57 -6.04 -24.10 -59.70
C GLN A 57 -6.06 -23.87 -58.17
N ALA A 58 -6.27 -24.91 -57.37
CA ALA A 58 -6.16 -24.82 -55.92
C ALA A 58 -4.69 -25.01 -55.51
N GLU A 59 -3.94 -23.91 -55.36
CA GLU A 59 -2.73 -23.97 -54.55
C GLU A 59 -3.09 -24.59 -53.19
N PRO A 60 -2.29 -25.54 -52.66
CA PRO A 60 -2.52 -26.08 -51.33
C PRO A 60 -2.25 -24.96 -50.32
N VAL A 61 -3.28 -24.21 -49.96
CA VAL A 61 -3.22 -23.27 -48.84
C VAL A 61 -2.85 -24.11 -47.61
N ASP A 62 -1.63 -23.92 -47.12
CA ASP A 62 -1.04 -24.69 -46.02
C ASP A 62 -1.70 -24.29 -44.69
N TYR A 63 -2.91 -24.81 -44.47
CA TYR A 63 -3.68 -24.62 -43.24
C TYR A 63 -2.89 -25.07 -42.00
N ASN A 64 -2.00 -26.05 -42.13
CA ASN A 64 -1.14 -26.51 -41.04
C ASN A 64 -0.09 -25.46 -40.67
N HIS A 65 0.53 -24.81 -41.65
CA HIS A 65 1.44 -23.70 -41.40
C HIS A 65 0.72 -22.47 -40.83
N ALA A 66 -0.48 -22.14 -41.32
CA ALA A 66 -1.30 -21.06 -40.76
C ALA A 66 -1.68 -21.34 -39.29
N LEU A 67 -2.11 -22.57 -38.97
CA LEU A 67 -2.42 -23.01 -37.61
C LEU A 67 -1.18 -23.01 -36.72
N SER A 68 -0.03 -23.52 -37.21
CA SER A 68 1.24 -23.49 -36.49
C SER A 68 1.68 -22.06 -36.16
N ASN A 69 1.51 -21.13 -37.10
CA ASN A 69 1.80 -19.72 -36.89
C ASN A 69 0.84 -19.06 -35.89
N ALA A 70 -0.44 -19.41 -35.92
CA ALA A 70 -1.41 -18.95 -34.93
C ALA A 70 -1.08 -19.50 -33.52
N MET A 71 -0.68 -20.76 -33.40
CA MET A 71 -0.23 -21.35 -32.14
C MET A 71 1.04 -20.67 -31.61
N LYS A 72 2.04 -20.42 -32.47
CA LYS A 72 3.24 -19.67 -32.08
C LYS A 72 2.93 -18.26 -31.60
N LYS A 73 2.01 -17.55 -32.28
CA LYS A 73 1.53 -16.22 -31.86
C LYS A 73 0.77 -16.29 -30.53
N LEU A 74 -0.03 -17.33 -30.32
CA LEU A 74 -0.71 -17.56 -29.04
C LEU A 74 0.29 -17.80 -27.92
N ASP A 75 1.31 -18.63 -28.15
CA ASP A 75 2.34 -18.92 -27.15
C ASP A 75 3.25 -17.73 -26.88
N SER A 76 3.57 -16.90 -27.89
CA SER A 76 4.26 -15.63 -27.67
C SER A 76 3.40 -14.67 -26.86
N ALA A 77 2.12 -14.51 -27.20
CA ALA A 77 1.19 -13.67 -26.44
C ALA A 77 1.02 -14.14 -24.98
N LYS A 78 0.97 -15.46 -24.74
CA LYS A 78 0.96 -16.04 -23.39
C LYS A 78 2.25 -15.72 -22.62
N LYS A 79 3.41 -15.82 -23.27
CA LYS A 79 4.71 -15.46 -22.66
C LYS A 79 4.77 -13.97 -22.31
N ASP A 80 4.30 -13.11 -23.20
CA ASP A 80 4.25 -11.67 -22.99
C ASP A 80 3.30 -11.32 -21.84
N LEU A 81 2.12 -11.94 -21.81
CA LEU A 81 1.17 -11.79 -20.71
C LEU A 81 1.77 -12.23 -19.38
N ALA A 82 2.46 -13.38 -19.35
CA ALA A 82 3.14 -13.87 -18.15
C ALA A 82 4.26 -12.91 -17.69
N ALA A 83 5.01 -12.32 -18.63
CA ALA A 83 6.02 -11.31 -18.33
C ALA A 83 5.38 -10.05 -17.71
N LYS A 84 4.26 -9.58 -18.27
CA LYS A 84 3.51 -8.44 -17.74
C LYS A 84 2.89 -8.72 -16.38
N PHE A 85 2.40 -9.92 -16.11
CA PHE A 85 1.94 -10.30 -14.77
C PHE A 85 3.08 -10.28 -13.74
N ARG A 86 4.27 -10.77 -14.09
CA ARG A 86 5.45 -10.70 -13.20
C ARG A 86 5.85 -9.26 -12.91
N GLU A 87 5.82 -8.39 -13.93
CA GLU A 87 6.08 -6.96 -13.79
C GLU A 87 5.05 -6.29 -12.88
N ASN A 88 3.76 -6.57 -13.08
CA ASN A 88 2.68 -6.02 -12.25
C ASN A 88 2.76 -6.49 -10.79
N LEU A 89 3.08 -7.75 -10.54
CA LEU A 89 3.31 -8.28 -9.20
C LEU A 89 4.52 -7.62 -8.52
N SER A 90 5.59 -7.34 -9.28
CA SER A 90 6.76 -6.61 -8.78
C SER A 90 6.38 -5.19 -8.37
N LEU A 91 5.65 -4.46 -9.23
CA LEU A 91 5.17 -3.11 -8.93
C LEU A 91 4.22 -3.10 -7.73
N LYS A 92 3.32 -4.09 -7.62
CA LYS A 92 2.41 -4.20 -6.48
C LYS A 92 3.16 -4.36 -5.16
N ARG A 93 4.20 -5.21 -5.13
CA ARG A 93 5.07 -5.34 -3.95
C ARG A 93 5.75 -4.02 -3.60
N GLN A 94 6.28 -3.31 -4.58
CA GLN A 94 6.89 -1.98 -4.35
C GLN A 94 5.90 -0.97 -3.78
N VAL A 95 4.63 -1.02 -4.19
CA VAL A 95 3.57 -0.16 -3.64
C VAL A 95 3.19 -0.60 -2.23
N ASP A 96 3.06 -1.90 -1.98
CA ASP A 96 2.74 -2.45 -0.66
C ASP A 96 3.87 -2.18 0.36
N ASP A 97 5.11 -2.02 -0.09
CA ASP A 97 6.26 -1.63 0.75
C ASP A 97 6.21 -0.14 1.17
N VAL A 98 5.40 0.69 0.51
CA VAL A 98 5.24 2.11 0.86
C VAL A 98 4.13 2.25 1.90
N PRO A 99 4.41 2.83 3.08
CA PRO A 99 3.40 2.99 4.11
C PRO A 99 2.20 3.81 3.63
N VAL A 100 1.02 3.30 3.90
CA VAL A 100 -0.24 4.00 3.58
C VAL A 100 -0.42 5.18 4.53
N GLN A 101 -1.18 6.19 4.12
CA GLN A 101 -1.51 7.37 4.94
C GLN A 101 -1.95 7.02 6.37
N MET A 102 -2.73 5.94 6.54
CA MET A 102 -3.17 5.48 7.86
C MET A 102 -2.02 4.96 8.73
N GLU A 103 -1.04 4.28 8.14
CA GLU A 103 0.16 3.80 8.83
C GLU A 103 1.06 4.97 9.23
N LEU A 104 1.21 5.97 8.36
CA LEU A 104 1.93 7.20 8.68
C LEU A 104 1.34 7.93 9.89
N ILE A 105 0.01 8.05 9.96
CA ILE A 105 -0.68 8.65 11.11
C ILE A 105 -0.46 7.83 12.39
N GLN A 106 -0.46 6.50 12.29
CA GLN A 106 -0.16 5.62 13.43
C GLN A 106 1.29 5.82 13.91
N PHE A 107 2.25 5.90 13.00
CA PHE A 107 3.65 6.17 13.34
C PHE A 107 3.81 7.54 13.99
N GLU A 108 3.21 8.59 13.45
CA GLU A 108 3.26 9.93 14.02
C GLU A 108 2.73 9.96 15.47
N ARG A 109 1.60 9.30 15.71
CA ARG A 109 1.05 9.15 17.06
C ARG A 109 2.01 8.37 17.96
N ARG A 110 2.56 7.25 17.49
CA ARG A 110 3.48 6.42 18.27
C ARG A 110 4.79 7.15 18.60
N PHE A 111 5.32 7.94 17.67
CA PHE A 111 6.48 8.78 17.90
C PHE A 111 6.18 9.88 18.92
N SER A 112 4.99 10.49 18.86
CA SER A 112 4.56 11.50 19.84
C SER A 112 4.46 10.90 21.25
N GLU A 113 3.88 9.71 21.38
CA GLU A 113 3.81 8.97 22.65
C GLU A 113 5.21 8.62 23.18
N LEU A 114 6.08 8.09 22.31
CA LEU A 114 7.46 7.76 22.66
C LEU A 114 8.24 9.00 23.11
N TYR A 115 8.08 10.11 22.39
CA TYR A 115 8.75 11.37 22.74
C TYR A 115 8.30 11.88 24.11
N ALA A 116 7.00 11.79 24.43
CA ALA A 116 6.50 12.14 25.75
C ALA A 116 7.13 11.27 26.86
N GLN A 117 7.25 9.96 26.64
CA GLN A 117 7.88 9.04 27.60
C GLN A 117 9.37 9.34 27.79
N ILE A 118 10.11 9.58 26.70
CA ILE A 118 11.52 9.95 26.75
C ILE A 118 11.69 11.24 27.56
N GLN A 119 10.85 12.25 27.31
CA GLN A 119 10.91 13.51 28.02
C GLN A 119 10.60 13.37 29.51
N GLU A 120 9.61 12.57 29.88
CA GLU A 120 9.30 12.26 31.27
C GLU A 120 10.48 11.56 31.97
N LYS A 121 11.06 10.54 31.32
CA LYS A 121 12.24 9.84 31.86
C LYS A 121 13.43 10.78 32.01
N HIS A 122 13.68 11.65 31.04
CA HIS A 122 14.75 12.64 31.12
C HIS A 122 14.57 13.58 32.32
N GLN A 123 13.37 14.13 32.52
CA GLN A 123 13.06 14.96 33.69
C GLN A 123 13.21 14.20 35.00
N LEU A 124 12.76 12.94 35.03
CA LEU A 124 12.90 12.09 36.21
C LEU A 124 14.38 11.85 36.55
N THR A 125 15.20 11.52 35.56
CA THR A 125 16.65 11.34 35.73
C THR A 125 17.32 12.60 36.23
N GLN A 126 17.01 13.77 35.67
CA GLN A 126 17.54 15.05 36.16
C GLN A 126 17.19 15.30 37.63
N LYS A 127 15.94 15.05 38.02
CA LYS A 127 15.51 15.15 39.43
C LYS A 127 16.27 14.19 40.34
N HIS A 128 16.50 12.96 39.89
CA HIS A 128 17.28 11.98 40.66
C HIS A 128 18.72 12.45 40.86
N TYR A 129 19.39 12.96 39.82
CA TYR A 129 20.74 13.49 39.95
C TYR A 129 20.80 14.73 40.85
N ALA A 130 19.82 15.63 40.76
CA ALA A 130 19.74 16.79 41.65
C ALA A 130 19.61 16.38 43.12
N THR A 131 18.69 15.45 43.43
CA THR A 131 18.53 14.90 44.79
C THR A 131 19.78 14.17 45.26
N TYR A 132 20.38 13.35 44.41
CA TYR A 132 21.62 12.63 44.73
C TYR A 132 22.76 13.59 45.08
N ASN A 133 22.97 14.63 44.28
CA ASN A 133 24.01 15.63 44.52
C ASN A 133 23.77 16.40 45.82
N ALA A 134 22.51 16.77 46.12
CA ALA A 134 22.15 17.41 47.38
C ALA A 134 22.43 16.50 48.59
N LEU A 135 22.05 15.22 48.52
CA LEU A 135 22.34 14.24 49.57
C LEU A 135 23.84 14.00 49.74
N LEU A 136 24.61 14.00 48.66
CA LEU A 136 26.06 13.88 48.70
C LEU A 136 26.70 15.08 49.42
N GLU A 137 26.27 16.31 49.11
CA GLU A 137 26.75 17.51 49.79
C GLU A 137 26.38 17.49 51.29
N ILE A 138 25.15 17.10 51.64
CA ILE A 138 24.73 16.94 53.04
C ILE A 138 25.63 15.92 53.75
N LYS A 139 25.88 14.75 53.14
CA LYS A 139 26.78 13.73 53.70
C LYS A 139 28.18 14.29 53.94
N GLU A 140 28.75 15.03 52.99
CA GLU A 140 30.06 15.64 53.15
C GLU A 140 30.10 16.66 54.29
N LEU A 141 29.05 17.46 54.45
CA LEU A 141 28.92 18.41 55.56
C LEU A 141 28.82 17.68 56.90
N MET A 142 28.02 16.62 57.00
CA MET A 142 27.91 15.79 58.20
C MET A 142 29.25 15.14 58.58
N LEU A 143 30.04 14.67 57.59
CA LEU A 143 31.37 14.12 57.86
C LEU A 143 32.34 15.19 58.38
N LYS A 144 32.27 16.42 57.86
CA LYS A 144 33.06 17.55 58.35
C LYS A 144 32.66 17.93 59.77
N GLU A 145 31.37 17.91 60.09
CA GLU A 145 30.87 18.15 61.45
C GLU A 145 31.35 17.08 62.43
N ALA A 146 31.22 15.79 62.09
CA ALA A 146 31.71 14.70 62.92
C ALA A 146 33.23 14.78 63.15
N SER A 147 34.00 15.12 62.10
CA SER A 147 35.46 15.33 62.22
C SER A 147 35.79 16.50 63.13
N LEU A 148 35.04 17.61 63.06
CA LEU A 148 35.20 18.77 63.92
C LEU A 148 34.90 18.42 65.38
N LEU A 149 33.78 17.74 65.65
CA LEU A 149 33.41 17.31 67.01
C LEU A 149 34.46 16.37 67.61
N ASN A 150 34.97 15.41 66.84
CA ASN A 150 36.06 14.54 67.28
C ASN A 150 37.33 15.32 67.60
N SER A 151 37.68 16.31 66.76
CA SER A 151 38.85 17.17 66.96
C SER A 151 38.72 18.04 68.22
N ILE A 152 37.54 18.59 68.48
CA ILE A 152 37.24 19.34 69.71
C ILE A 152 37.38 18.41 70.91
N ASN A 153 36.78 17.22 70.87
CA ASN A 153 36.83 16.26 71.96
C ASN A 153 38.26 15.83 72.29
N SER A 154 39.11 15.59 71.28
CA SER A 154 40.52 15.25 71.51
C SER A 154 41.34 16.39 72.11
N GLN A 155 41.06 17.64 71.72
CA GLN A 155 41.80 18.82 72.19
C GLN A 155 41.29 19.34 73.55
N PHE A 156 40.11 18.90 73.99
CA PHE A 156 39.43 19.48 75.15
C PHE A 156 40.22 19.31 76.45
N GLN A 157 40.75 18.12 76.72
CA GLN A 157 41.52 17.85 77.94
C GLN A 157 42.84 18.64 77.97
N ASP A 158 43.55 18.72 76.84
CA ASP A 158 44.79 19.48 76.72
C ASP A 158 44.55 21.00 76.85
N ALA A 159 43.41 21.47 76.37
CA ALA A 159 43.01 22.87 76.51
C ALA A 159 42.71 23.26 77.96
N LEU A 160 42.17 22.34 78.79
CA LEU A 160 41.93 22.57 80.21
C LEU A 160 43.22 22.62 81.04
N ALA A 161 44.29 21.95 80.59
CA ALA A 161 45.56 21.88 81.30
C ALA A 161 46.34 23.22 81.32
N SER A 162 46.04 24.17 80.43
CA SER A 162 46.77 25.44 80.34
C SER A 162 45.93 26.56 79.74
N THR A 163 46.01 27.76 80.33
CA THR A 163 45.38 28.98 79.80
C THR A 163 45.78 29.27 78.35
N THR A 164 47.03 29.01 77.97
CA THR A 164 47.53 29.21 76.60
C THR A 164 46.95 28.18 75.62
N ALA A 165 46.74 26.94 76.06
CA ALA A 165 46.08 25.92 75.24
C ALA A 165 44.58 26.20 75.07
N CYS A 166 43.93 26.68 76.13
CA CYS A 166 42.55 27.16 76.10
C CYS A 166 42.38 28.32 75.09
N SER A 167 43.23 29.34 75.14
CA SER A 167 43.18 30.47 74.20
C SER A 167 43.32 30.00 72.74
N ARG A 168 44.25 29.09 72.45
CA ARG A 168 44.44 28.56 71.08
C ARG A 168 43.21 27.79 70.57
N LEU A 169 42.55 27.01 71.43
CA LEU A 169 41.34 26.31 71.04
C LEU A 169 40.21 27.31 70.73
N ILE A 170 40.04 28.34 71.56
CA ILE A 170 39.06 29.42 71.34
C ILE A 170 39.31 30.13 70.01
N ASP A 171 40.55 30.55 69.75
CA ASP A 171 40.93 31.23 68.50
C ASP A 171 40.62 30.34 67.28
N SER A 172 40.90 29.03 67.37
CA SER A 172 40.61 28.08 66.30
C SER A 172 39.11 27.95 66.03
N MET A 173 38.29 27.90 67.08
CA MET A 173 36.83 27.81 66.97
C MET A 173 36.25 29.11 66.38
N GLU A 174 36.79 30.27 66.74
CA GLU A 174 36.36 31.55 66.17
C GLU A 174 36.62 31.61 64.65
N VAL A 175 37.80 31.16 64.20
CA VAL A 175 38.10 31.06 62.76
C VAL A 175 37.12 30.11 62.05
N ILE A 176 36.84 28.95 62.64
CA ILE A 176 35.91 27.96 62.06
C ILE A 176 34.49 28.53 61.95
N VAL A 177 33.97 29.13 63.03
CA VAL A 177 32.64 29.76 63.05
C VAL A 177 32.55 30.87 62.01
N LYS A 178 33.60 31.70 61.86
CA LYS A 178 33.65 32.74 60.84
C LYS A 178 33.60 32.15 59.42
N GLY A 179 34.34 31.07 59.17
CA GLY A 179 34.33 30.36 57.89
C GLY A 179 32.95 29.75 57.56
N ILE A 180 32.29 29.14 58.55
CA ILE A 180 30.93 28.59 58.40
C ILE A 180 29.93 29.71 58.07
N LYS A 181 29.96 30.83 58.82
CA LYS A 181 29.10 31.99 58.55
C LYS A 181 29.30 32.56 57.14
N GLN A 182 30.55 32.65 56.69
CA GLN A 182 30.85 33.11 55.33
C GLN A 182 30.30 32.16 54.26
N LYS A 183 30.47 30.84 54.43
CA LYS A 183 29.92 29.85 53.50
C LYS A 183 28.39 29.88 53.49
N LEU A 184 27.75 29.97 54.65
CA LEU A 184 26.30 30.06 54.77
C LEU A 184 25.76 31.28 54.02
N GLY A 185 26.34 32.46 54.23
CA GLY A 185 25.92 33.68 53.53
C GLY A 185 26.07 33.59 52.00
N LYS A 186 27.09 32.88 51.51
CA LYS A 186 27.25 32.61 50.07
C LYS A 186 26.11 31.73 49.53
N VAL A 187 25.78 30.64 50.23
CA VAL A 187 24.70 29.73 49.84
C VAL A 187 23.34 30.42 49.89
N GLU A 188 23.08 31.25 50.90
CA GLU A 188 21.86 32.05 51.02
C GLU A 188 21.71 33.04 49.86
N LEU A 189 22.80 33.69 49.45
CA LEU A 189 22.81 34.59 48.32
C LEU A 189 22.51 33.84 47.01
N GLU A 190 23.17 32.71 46.77
CA GLU A 190 22.94 31.85 45.61
C GLU A 190 21.47 31.36 45.57
N LEU A 191 20.93 30.92 46.70
CA LEU A 191 19.53 30.52 46.84
C LEU A 191 18.57 31.65 46.45
N LEU A 192 18.82 32.88 46.92
CA LEU A 192 17.98 34.03 46.59
C LEU A 192 18.06 34.40 45.10
N THR A 193 19.24 34.25 44.46
CA THR A 193 19.37 34.47 43.02
C THR A 193 18.59 33.43 42.20
N GLU A 194 18.70 32.15 42.55
CA GLU A 194 17.94 31.07 41.89
C GLU A 194 16.43 31.20 42.09
N GLN A 195 15.98 31.61 43.28
CA GLN A 195 14.57 31.89 43.54
C GLN A 195 14.02 32.98 42.61
N LYS A 196 14.76 34.07 42.42
CA LYS A 196 14.38 35.14 41.48
C LYS A 196 14.29 34.64 40.04
N VAL A 197 15.25 33.81 39.60
CA VAL A 197 15.24 33.21 38.26
C VAL A 197 14.02 32.31 38.08
N ARG A 198 13.75 31.43 39.06
CA ARG A 198 12.57 30.55 39.06
C ARG A 198 11.27 31.35 38.98
N ASP A 199 11.13 32.41 39.77
CA ASP A 199 9.91 33.21 39.83
C ASP A 199 9.70 33.98 38.51
N SER A 200 10.78 34.52 37.92
CA SER A 200 10.77 35.13 36.59
C SER A 200 10.33 34.13 35.50
N LEU A 201 10.86 32.90 35.52
CA LEU A 201 10.47 31.86 34.57
C LEU A 201 9.02 31.44 34.75
N LYS A 202 8.54 31.34 35.99
CA LYS A 202 7.15 30.99 36.31
C LYS A 202 6.17 32.05 35.78
N GLU A 203 6.51 33.32 35.90
CA GLU A 203 5.72 34.43 35.34
C GLU A 203 5.67 34.37 33.80
N LYS A 204 6.83 34.21 33.13
CA LYS A 204 6.89 34.05 31.67
C LYS A 204 6.05 32.87 31.18
N TYR A 205 6.11 31.74 31.88
CA TYR A 205 5.32 30.55 31.57
C TYR A 205 3.82 30.81 31.75
N ALA A 206 3.41 31.47 32.83
CA ALA A 206 2.02 31.83 33.07
C ALA A 206 1.47 32.74 31.95
N LYS A 207 2.27 33.73 31.51
CA LYS A 207 1.93 34.59 30.37
C LYS A 207 1.75 33.79 29.09
N ALA A 208 2.70 32.94 28.73
CA ALA A 208 2.60 32.09 27.53
C ALA A 208 1.38 31.15 27.55
N ILE A 209 1.03 30.60 28.72
CA ILE A 209 -0.20 29.82 28.88
C ILE A 209 -1.44 30.67 28.60
N SER A 210 -1.49 31.89 29.14
CA SER A 210 -2.64 32.78 28.95
C SER A 210 -2.83 33.17 27.48
N GLU A 211 -1.74 33.45 26.77
CA GLU A 211 -1.73 33.73 25.33
C GLU A 211 -2.19 32.52 24.52
N ARG A 212 -1.68 31.31 24.84
CA ARG A 212 -2.14 30.07 24.20
C ARG A 212 -3.65 29.84 24.38
N ARG A 213 -4.18 30.09 25.59
CA ARG A 213 -5.62 29.99 25.87
C ARG A 213 -6.41 31.02 25.06
N HIS A 214 -5.90 32.24 24.95
CA HIS A 214 -6.51 33.28 24.14
C HIS A 214 -6.57 32.88 22.66
N PHE A 215 -5.46 32.43 22.07
CA PHE A 215 -5.43 31.96 20.68
C PHE A 215 -6.34 30.76 20.44
N ALA A 216 -6.39 29.80 21.36
CA ALA A 216 -7.31 28.67 21.25
C ALA A 216 -8.78 29.10 21.23
N SER A 217 -9.14 30.09 22.06
CA SER A 217 -10.48 30.69 22.06
C SER A 217 -10.78 31.39 20.73
N LEU A 218 -9.83 32.19 20.22
CA LEU A 218 -9.98 32.90 18.95
C LEU A 218 -10.12 31.94 17.76
N LEU A 219 -9.33 30.87 17.72
CA LEU A 219 -9.43 29.83 16.69
C LEU A 219 -10.78 29.12 16.73
N LYS A 220 -11.31 28.84 17.93
CA LYS A 220 -12.64 28.25 18.10
C LYS A 220 -13.73 29.18 17.55
N ALA A 221 -13.70 30.46 17.91
CA ALA A 221 -14.65 31.46 17.42
C ALA A 221 -14.56 31.63 15.88
N PHE A 222 -13.34 31.65 15.34
CA PHE A 222 -13.12 31.69 13.90
C PHE A 222 -13.71 30.46 13.19
N GLN A 223 -13.50 29.25 13.74
CA GLN A 223 -14.04 28.02 13.18
C GLN A 223 -15.58 28.01 13.20
N GLU A 224 -16.20 28.52 14.27
CA GLU A 224 -17.65 28.69 14.37
C GLU A 224 -18.19 29.63 13.28
N GLU A 225 -17.57 30.80 13.06
CA GLU A 225 -17.97 31.73 11.99
C GLU A 225 -17.73 31.14 10.59
N CYS A 226 -16.64 30.40 10.36
CA CYS A 226 -16.43 29.65 9.11
C CYS A 226 -17.56 28.65 8.85
N THR A 227 -17.94 27.86 9.85
CA THR A 227 -19.05 26.89 9.70
C THR A 227 -20.38 27.59 9.41
N LYS A 228 -20.60 28.77 9.99
CA LYS A 228 -21.81 29.59 9.76
C LYS A 228 -21.82 30.16 8.35
N SER A 229 -20.69 30.69 7.89
CA SER A 229 -20.52 31.19 6.53
C SER A 229 -20.74 30.09 5.48
N GLU A 230 -20.20 28.90 5.70
CA GLU A 230 -20.44 27.75 4.84
C GLU A 230 -21.91 27.35 4.78
N LYS A 231 -22.60 27.29 5.93
CA LYS A 231 -24.05 27.03 6.00
C LYS A 231 -24.85 28.07 5.21
N LEU A 232 -24.51 29.35 5.32
CA LEU A 232 -25.16 30.43 4.57
C LEU A 232 -24.91 30.31 3.07
N ARG A 233 -23.66 30.02 2.66
CA ARG A 233 -23.31 29.79 1.25
C ARG A 233 -24.06 28.60 0.66
N CYS A 234 -24.24 27.52 1.41
CA CYS A 234 -25.07 26.39 0.99
C CYS A 234 -26.53 26.84 0.78
N LYS A 235 -27.14 27.53 1.75
CA LYS A 235 -28.53 28.03 1.64
C LYS A 235 -28.74 28.98 0.45
N SER A 236 -27.79 29.88 0.18
CA SER A 236 -27.84 30.80 -0.96
C SER A 236 -27.81 30.06 -2.30
N LYS A 237 -27.02 28.98 -2.42
CA LYS A 237 -26.98 28.14 -3.63
C LYS A 237 -28.31 27.39 -3.89
N TYR A 238 -29.06 27.02 -2.86
CA TYR A 238 -30.34 26.33 -3.01
C TYR A 238 -31.53 27.27 -3.26
N ASN A 239 -31.40 28.57 -2.96
CA ASN A 239 -32.46 29.56 -3.17
C ASN A 239 -32.37 30.30 -4.52
N CYS A 240 -31.46 29.88 -5.40
CA CYS A 240 -31.22 30.51 -6.72
C CYS A 240 -31.56 29.57 -7.90
N SER A 241 -32.46 28.61 -7.70
CA SER A 241 -33.02 27.71 -8.72
C SER A 241 -34.53 27.87 -8.80
#